data_AF-A0A2S0N6T5-F1
#
_entry.id   AF-A0A2S0N6T5-F1
#
_cell.length_a   1.000
_cell.length_b   1.000
_cell.length_c   1.000
_cell.angle_alpha   90.00
_cell.angle_beta   90.00
_cell.angle_gamma   90.00
#
_symmetry.space_group_name_H-M   'P 1'
#
loop_
_entity.id
_entity.type
_entity.pdbx_description
1 polymer ?
#
loop_
_entity_poly.entity_id
_entity_poly.type
_entity_poly.pdbx_seq_one_letter_code
_entity_poly.pdbx_strand_id
1 'polypeptide(L)'
;MMNGTLGTFPAFSEKPMSVAFGTQRPGRRAFRWFAFALVALTMAACGRYAYERREQWRSDLESRCMASGAVQMSRYVQRANTINGPGTCGMDYPLRVAAQARGQVAYNRPQTLACQMVPTVDRWIDNVVQPAAQRWFGAAVLEVKAGSYSCRGIRGGRSGRMSEHSFGNALDVFAFVLSSGHTVVIRQHWRGETAESGFLREIFVRACDHFTTVLGPGADPFHYDHFHLDLARHDPRWTRRVCRPRPETVQMLQPSSPGGAFGWGMSQPRMLTR
;
A
#
# COMPACT_ATOMS: atom_id res chain seq x y z
N MET A 1 77.49 -10.20 -76.39
CA MET A 1 78.81 -9.55 -76.46
C MET A 1 78.90 -8.53 -75.33
N MET A 2 80.02 -8.57 -74.60
CA MET A 2 80.58 -7.54 -73.68
C MET A 2 79.81 -7.26 -72.37
N ASN A 3 80.28 -7.76 -71.20
CA ASN A 3 81.33 -7.17 -70.32
C ASN A 3 81.10 -5.67 -70.08
N GLY A 4 80.90 -5.13 -68.88
CA GLY A 4 81.40 -5.52 -67.55
C GLY A 4 82.38 -4.45 -67.09
N THR A 5 82.01 -3.61 -66.12
CA THR A 5 82.95 -2.81 -65.31
C THR A 5 82.31 -2.40 -63.98
N LEU A 6 83.15 -2.40 -62.94
CA LEU A 6 82.84 -2.33 -61.52
C LEU A 6 82.47 -0.93 -61.00
N GLY A 7 81.74 -0.91 -59.88
CA GLY A 7 81.66 0.21 -58.95
C GLY A 7 81.33 -0.28 -57.54
N THR A 8 82.32 -0.33 -56.66
CA THR A 8 82.25 -0.66 -55.22
C THR A 8 81.89 0.56 -54.39
N PHE A 9 80.86 0.51 -53.52
CA PHE A 9 80.61 1.41 -52.37
C PHE A 9 79.61 0.75 -51.37
N PRO A 10 79.44 1.23 -50.12
CA PRO A 10 80.11 0.71 -48.93
C PRO A 10 79.13 0.04 -47.93
N ALA A 11 79.69 -0.58 -46.88
CA ALA A 11 78.98 -1.24 -45.79
C ALA A 11 78.06 -0.27 -45.00
N PHE A 12 76.79 -0.63 -44.87
CA PHE A 12 75.84 0.02 -43.96
C PHE A 12 75.77 -0.75 -42.64
N SER A 13 76.09 -0.03 -41.55
CA SER A 13 76.01 -0.46 -40.16
C SER A 13 74.58 -0.31 -39.66
N GLU A 14 73.97 -1.42 -39.22
CA GLU A 14 72.68 -1.42 -38.53
C GLU A 14 72.86 -0.89 -37.10
N LYS A 15 72.26 0.27 -36.79
CA LYS A 15 72.09 0.75 -35.41
C LYS A 15 70.70 0.37 -34.90
N PRO A 16 70.57 -0.27 -33.71
CA PRO A 16 69.27 -0.54 -33.11
C PRO A 16 68.60 0.76 -32.66
N MET A 17 67.34 0.96 -33.06
CA MET A 17 66.49 2.02 -32.52
C MET A 17 66.09 1.67 -31.07
N SER A 18 66.65 2.40 -30.10
CA SER A 18 66.11 2.47 -28.75
C SER A 18 65.03 3.56 -28.69
N VAL A 19 63.77 3.17 -28.51
CA VAL A 19 62.68 4.11 -28.23
C VAL A 19 62.76 4.52 -26.76
N ALA A 20 63.26 5.72 -26.50
CA ALA A 20 63.22 6.32 -25.18
C ALA A 20 61.82 6.91 -24.92
N PHE A 21 61.04 6.27 -24.04
CA PHE A 21 59.82 6.87 -23.51
C PHE A 21 60.19 8.03 -22.57
N GLY A 22 60.17 9.25 -23.10
CA GLY A 22 60.30 10.45 -22.30
C GLY A 22 59.06 10.64 -21.41
N THR A 23 59.24 10.54 -20.09
CA THR A 23 58.20 10.94 -19.14
C THR A 23 58.09 12.47 -19.12
N GLN A 24 57.34 13.03 -20.06
CA GLN A 24 56.99 14.44 -20.04
C GLN A 24 56.11 14.70 -18.82
N ARG A 25 56.66 15.38 -17.80
CA ARG A 25 55.87 15.83 -16.65
C ARG A 25 54.84 16.85 -17.15
N PRO A 26 53.54 16.63 -16.92
CA PRO A 26 52.50 17.53 -17.41
C PRO A 26 52.73 18.94 -16.84
N GLY A 27 52.76 19.94 -17.73
CA GLY A 27 52.99 21.33 -17.34
C GLY A 27 51.93 21.84 -16.37
N ARG A 28 52.26 22.85 -15.56
CA ARG A 28 51.37 23.45 -14.53
C ARG A 28 49.96 23.81 -15.03
N ARG A 29 49.80 24.12 -16.32
CA ARG A 29 48.49 24.36 -16.96
C ARG A 29 47.66 23.08 -17.09
N ALA A 30 48.26 21.96 -17.49
CA ALA A 30 47.60 20.66 -17.54
C ALA A 30 47.14 20.22 -16.14
N PHE A 31 47.96 20.42 -15.11
CA PHE A 31 47.58 20.13 -13.72
C PHE A 31 46.36 20.92 -13.24
N ARG A 32 46.25 22.20 -13.63
CA ARG A 32 45.06 23.02 -13.34
C ARG A 32 43.80 22.48 -14.02
N TRP A 33 43.87 22.11 -15.30
CA TRP A 33 42.73 21.53 -16.01
C TRP A 33 42.30 20.17 -15.43
N PHE A 34 43.25 19.32 -15.03
CA PHE A 34 42.96 18.08 -14.33
C PHE A 34 42.30 18.31 -12.96
N ALA A 35 42.77 19.30 -12.19
CA ALA A 35 42.16 19.64 -10.91
C ALA A 35 40.71 20.15 -11.07
N PHE A 36 40.45 21.01 -12.07
CA PHE A 36 39.09 21.47 -12.37
C PHE A 36 38.18 20.32 -12.84
N ALA A 37 38.69 19.43 -13.70
CA ALA A 37 37.92 18.27 -14.15
C ALA A 37 37.59 17.32 -12.99
N LEU A 38 38.53 17.08 -12.07
CA LEU A 38 38.31 16.26 -10.88
C LEU A 38 37.24 16.88 -9.97
N VAL A 39 37.31 18.19 -9.70
CA VAL A 39 36.30 18.90 -8.90
C VAL A 39 34.92 18.83 -9.57
N ALA A 40 34.83 19.08 -10.88
CA ALA A 40 33.57 18.97 -11.62
C ALA A 40 32.98 17.54 -11.58
N LEU A 41 33.82 16.50 -11.70
CA LEU A 41 33.41 15.10 -11.56
C LEU A 41 32.93 14.78 -10.15
N THR A 42 33.57 15.32 -9.10
CA THR A 42 33.11 15.13 -7.71
C THR A 42 31.77 15.82 -7.43
N MET A 43 31.54 17.04 -7.94
CA MET A 43 30.25 17.73 -7.80
C MET A 43 29.13 17.01 -8.57
N ALA A 44 29.41 16.47 -9.76
CA ALA A 44 28.46 15.66 -10.52
C ALA A 44 28.14 14.32 -9.83
N ALA A 45 29.08 13.76 -9.06
CA ALA A 45 28.87 12.53 -8.29
C ALA A 45 27.99 12.74 -7.06
N CYS A 46 28.09 13.90 -6.37
CA CYS A 46 27.22 14.23 -5.25
C CYS A 46 25.74 14.42 -5.65
N GLY A 47 25.47 14.80 -6.91
CA GLY A 47 24.10 14.96 -7.42
C GLY A 47 23.33 13.67 -7.71
N ARG A 48 24.00 12.51 -7.70
CA ARG A 48 23.38 11.20 -7.99
C ARG A 48 22.79 10.49 -6.77
N TYR A 49 23.09 10.96 -5.56
CA TYR A 49 22.34 10.60 -4.36
C TYR A 49 21.10 11.50 -4.24
N ALA A 50 20.28 11.52 -5.28
CA ALA A 50 18.92 12.00 -5.15
C ALA A 50 18.23 11.03 -4.18
N TYR A 51 18.02 11.46 -2.93
CA TYR A 51 17.03 10.85 -2.05
C TYR A 51 15.80 10.56 -2.90
N GLU A 52 15.40 9.29 -3.04
CA GLU A 52 14.17 8.99 -3.77
C GLU A 52 13.06 9.76 -3.09
N ARG A 53 12.56 10.82 -3.75
CA ARG A 53 11.59 11.71 -3.14
C ARG A 53 10.23 11.06 -3.22
N ARG A 54 9.58 10.96 -2.07
CA ARG A 54 8.16 10.62 -1.95
C ARG A 54 7.35 11.48 -2.92
N GLU A 55 6.40 10.86 -3.61
CA GLU A 55 5.58 11.55 -4.60
C GLU A 55 4.78 12.70 -3.95
N GLN A 56 4.89 13.91 -4.51
CA GLN A 56 4.32 15.13 -3.91
C GLN A 56 2.80 15.07 -3.68
N TRP A 57 2.06 14.40 -4.56
CA TRP A 57 0.61 14.28 -4.42
C TRP A 57 0.18 13.61 -3.11
N ARG A 58 1.04 12.78 -2.49
CA ARG A 58 0.75 12.14 -1.20
C ARG A 58 0.75 13.18 -0.08
N SER A 59 1.74 14.06 -0.06
CA SER A 59 1.81 15.22 0.83
C SER A 59 0.61 16.16 0.64
N ASP A 60 0.23 16.41 -0.61
CA ASP A 60 -0.95 17.23 -0.94
C ASP A 60 -2.26 16.60 -0.43
N LEU A 61 -2.42 15.28 -0.53
CA LEU A 61 -3.60 14.59 -0.02
C LEU A 61 -3.69 14.63 1.51
N GLU A 62 -2.58 14.38 2.18
CA GLU A 62 -2.54 14.44 3.65
C GLU A 62 -2.88 15.85 4.14
N SER A 63 -2.22 16.87 3.60
CA SER A 63 -2.48 18.27 3.96
C SER A 63 -3.93 18.69 3.71
N ARG A 64 -4.50 18.35 2.53
CA ARG A 64 -5.92 18.63 2.23
C ARG A 64 -6.86 17.92 3.17
N CYS A 65 -6.60 16.65 3.50
CA CYS A 65 -7.43 15.91 4.44
C CYS A 65 -7.35 16.51 5.85
N MET A 66 -6.16 16.89 6.30
CA MET A 66 -5.97 17.54 7.60
C MET A 66 -6.68 18.90 7.67
N ALA A 67 -6.73 19.63 6.55
CA ALA A 67 -7.41 20.93 6.45
C ALA A 67 -8.94 20.81 6.30
N SER A 68 -9.46 19.68 5.81
CA SER A 68 -10.89 19.53 5.53
C SER A 68 -11.76 19.31 6.78
N GLY A 69 -11.16 19.02 7.93
CA GLY A 69 -11.88 18.65 9.15
C GLY A 69 -12.50 17.24 9.10
N ALA A 70 -12.16 16.43 8.09
CA ALA A 70 -12.67 15.06 7.95
C ALA A 70 -12.27 14.13 9.10
N VAL A 71 -11.23 14.50 9.87
CA VAL A 71 -10.79 13.76 11.06
C VAL A 71 -10.87 14.65 12.29
N GLN A 72 -11.62 14.20 13.29
CA GLN A 72 -11.68 14.85 14.60
C GLN A 72 -10.61 14.27 15.53
N MET A 73 -9.73 15.12 16.04
CA MET A 73 -8.74 14.71 17.03
C MET A 73 -9.44 14.36 18.35
N SER A 74 -8.97 13.30 19.01
CA SER A 74 -9.55 12.81 20.27
C SER A 74 -8.53 11.98 21.05
N ARG A 75 -8.93 11.44 22.21
CA ARG A 75 -8.13 10.43 22.92
C ARG A 75 -7.80 9.20 22.06
N TYR A 76 -8.64 8.90 21.06
CA TYR A 76 -8.47 7.75 20.17
C TYR A 76 -7.71 8.09 18.89
N VAL A 77 -7.74 9.35 18.44
CA VAL A 77 -7.09 9.81 17.21
C VAL A 77 -6.18 10.97 17.55
N GLN A 78 -4.87 10.71 17.54
CA GLN A 78 -3.85 11.66 17.94
C GLN A 78 -2.87 11.89 16.78
N ARG A 79 -2.35 13.11 16.66
CA ARG A 79 -1.24 13.37 15.73
C ARG A 79 0.03 12.69 16.24
N ALA A 80 0.82 12.13 15.32
CA ALA A 80 2.17 11.68 15.58
C ALA A 80 3.19 12.59 14.88
N ASN A 81 4.45 12.44 15.28
CA ASN A 81 5.56 13.09 14.59
C ASN A 81 5.65 12.60 13.15
N THR A 82 5.99 13.51 12.24
CA THR A 82 6.31 13.21 10.84
C THR A 82 7.24 12.00 10.75
N ILE A 83 6.94 11.11 9.80
CA ILE A 83 7.72 9.90 9.58
C ILE A 83 8.50 10.08 8.29
N ASN A 84 9.82 10.18 8.41
CA ASN A 84 10.77 10.19 7.30
C ASN A 84 11.51 8.85 7.30
N GLY A 85 10.98 7.86 6.58
CA GLY A 85 11.56 6.52 6.52
C GLY A 85 12.64 6.40 5.45
N PRO A 86 13.35 5.26 5.38
CA PRO A 86 14.29 4.98 4.30
C PRO A 86 13.62 5.08 2.91
N GLY A 87 14.33 5.65 1.93
CA GLY A 87 13.81 5.83 0.56
C GLY A 87 12.65 6.80 0.53
N THR A 88 11.53 6.39 -0.10
CA THR A 88 10.32 7.22 -0.24
C THR A 88 9.32 7.08 0.91
N CYS A 89 9.55 6.17 1.86
CA CYS A 89 8.62 5.89 2.96
C CYS A 89 8.34 7.12 3.82
N GLY A 90 7.08 7.32 4.19
CA GLY A 90 6.76 8.37 5.15
C GLY A 90 5.34 8.92 5.08
N MET A 91 5.07 9.78 6.05
CA MET A 91 3.86 10.57 6.21
C MET A 91 4.25 11.92 6.81
N ASP A 92 3.72 12.99 6.26
CA ASP A 92 3.92 14.35 6.76
C ASP A 92 3.03 14.57 7.99
N TYR A 93 1.81 14.05 7.93
CA TYR A 93 0.80 14.17 8.98
C TYR A 93 0.26 12.80 9.45
N PRO A 94 1.10 11.95 10.07
CA PRO A 94 0.66 10.64 10.54
C PRO A 94 -0.30 10.77 11.73
N LEU A 95 -1.30 9.91 11.75
CA LEU A 95 -2.26 9.79 12.84
C LEU A 95 -2.11 8.45 13.55
N ARG A 96 -2.03 8.50 14.88
CA ARG A 96 -2.11 7.34 15.77
C ARG A 96 -3.58 7.13 16.13
N VAL A 97 -4.14 6.03 15.67
CA VAL A 97 -5.56 5.70 15.80
C VAL A 97 -5.72 4.45 16.66
N ALA A 98 -6.20 4.62 17.89
CA ALA A 98 -6.48 3.53 18.82
C ALA A 98 -7.85 2.90 18.61
N ALA A 99 -8.81 3.65 18.07
CA ALA A 99 -10.17 3.18 17.83
C ALA A 99 -10.85 4.01 16.73
N GLN A 100 -11.85 3.39 16.10
CA GLN A 100 -12.73 3.93 15.07
C GLN A 100 -14.15 4.11 15.61
N ALA A 101 -15.03 4.70 14.79
CA ALA A 101 -16.43 4.95 15.12
C ALA A 101 -16.58 5.70 16.46
N ARG A 102 -15.82 6.78 16.62
CA ARG A 102 -15.78 7.60 17.86
C ARG A 102 -15.42 6.80 19.12
N GLY A 103 -14.63 5.73 18.98
CA GLY A 103 -14.17 4.91 20.09
C GLY A 103 -15.00 3.65 20.36
N GLN A 104 -16.05 3.40 19.56
CA GLN A 104 -16.89 2.20 19.72
C GLN A 104 -16.19 0.93 19.23
N VAL A 105 -15.29 1.06 18.26
CA VAL A 105 -14.56 -0.07 17.69
C VAL A 105 -13.07 0.13 17.91
N ALA A 106 -12.51 -0.57 18.89
CA ALA A 106 -11.09 -0.50 19.21
C ALA A 106 -10.24 -1.24 18.16
N TYR A 107 -8.97 -0.88 18.05
CA TYR A 107 -7.96 -1.75 17.48
C TYR A 107 -7.23 -2.51 18.58
N ASN A 108 -6.76 -3.71 18.26
CA ASN A 108 -5.88 -4.49 19.15
C ASN A 108 -4.60 -3.75 19.59
N ARG A 109 -4.17 -2.77 18.79
CA ARG A 109 -3.12 -1.81 19.10
C ARG A 109 -3.33 -0.55 18.28
N PRO A 110 -2.84 0.63 18.71
CA PRO A 110 -3.03 1.82 17.90
C PRO A 110 -2.31 1.70 16.56
N GLN A 111 -3.06 2.00 15.50
CA GLN A 111 -2.60 1.98 14.11
C GLN A 111 -1.98 3.32 13.74
N THR A 112 -1.03 3.32 12.80
CA THR A 112 -0.46 4.55 12.25
C THR A 112 -0.98 4.69 10.82
N LEU A 113 -1.85 5.69 10.60
CA LEU A 113 -2.61 5.88 9.37
C LEU A 113 -2.39 7.29 8.82
N ALA A 114 -2.43 7.41 7.50
CA ALA A 114 -2.59 8.69 6.83
C ALA A 114 -4.02 9.20 7.02
N CYS A 115 -4.18 10.54 6.98
CA CYS A 115 -5.45 11.19 7.31
C CYS A 115 -6.65 10.60 6.56
N GLN A 116 -6.54 10.39 5.25
CA GLN A 116 -7.64 9.90 4.40
C GLN A 116 -8.11 8.47 4.73
N MET A 117 -7.24 7.66 5.35
CA MET A 117 -7.61 6.30 5.76
C MET A 117 -8.58 6.30 6.94
N VAL A 118 -8.42 7.25 7.88
CA VAL A 118 -9.22 7.30 9.10
C VAL A 118 -10.73 7.41 8.82
N PRO A 119 -11.23 8.43 8.08
CA PRO A 119 -12.66 8.56 7.81
C PRO A 119 -13.16 7.51 6.81
N THR A 120 -12.27 6.95 5.97
CA THR A 120 -12.65 5.89 5.03
C THR A 120 -12.94 4.59 5.77
N VAL A 121 -12.08 4.21 6.71
CA VAL A 121 -12.30 3.03 7.55
C VAL A 121 -13.48 3.24 8.49
N ASP A 122 -13.68 4.44 9.06
CA ASP A 122 -14.88 4.76 9.85
C ASP A 122 -16.16 4.52 9.04
N ARG A 123 -16.24 5.03 7.81
CA ARG A 123 -17.40 4.82 6.94
C ARG A 123 -17.63 3.36 6.59
N TRP A 124 -16.57 2.59 6.35
CA TRP A 124 -16.71 1.15 6.11
C TRP A 124 -17.22 0.42 7.37
N ILE A 125 -16.71 0.77 8.55
CA ILE A 125 -17.17 0.20 9.81
C ILE A 125 -18.66 0.52 10.03
N ASP A 126 -19.04 1.79 9.92
CA ASP A 126 -20.40 2.25 10.22
C ASP A 126 -21.43 1.75 9.19
N ASN A 127 -21.09 1.75 7.90
CA ASN A 127 -22.07 1.46 6.84
C ASN A 127 -22.07 -0.01 6.36
N VAL A 128 -21.02 -0.77 6.68
CA VAL A 128 -20.83 -2.14 6.20
C VAL A 128 -20.65 -3.10 7.36
N VAL A 129 -19.59 -2.92 8.16
CA VAL A 129 -19.19 -3.91 9.15
C VAL A 129 -20.22 -4.04 10.27
N GLN A 130 -20.64 -2.93 10.89
CA GLN A 130 -21.60 -2.98 11.99
C GLN A 130 -22.98 -3.50 11.56
N PRO A 131 -23.58 -3.02 10.45
CA PRO A 131 -24.84 -3.59 9.97
C PRO A 131 -24.74 -5.07 9.61
N ALA A 132 -23.62 -5.51 9.02
CA ALA A 132 -23.41 -6.92 8.71
C ALA A 132 -23.28 -7.75 10.00
N ALA A 133 -22.51 -7.29 10.98
CA ALA A 133 -22.37 -7.99 12.25
C ALA A 133 -23.73 -8.17 12.96
N GLN A 134 -24.57 -7.13 12.93
CA GLN A 134 -25.94 -7.24 13.45
C GLN A 134 -26.78 -8.25 12.68
N ARG A 135 -26.71 -8.31 11.35
CA ARG A 135 -27.46 -9.28 10.53
C ARG A 135 -27.04 -10.72 10.77
N TRP A 136 -25.74 -10.98 10.80
CA TRP A 136 -25.19 -12.34 10.86
C TRP A 136 -25.13 -12.90 12.28
N PHE A 137 -24.99 -12.04 13.29
CA PHE A 137 -24.75 -12.48 14.68
C PHE A 137 -25.66 -11.83 15.71
N GLY A 138 -26.46 -10.83 15.33
CA GLY A 138 -27.22 -10.05 16.31
C GLY A 138 -26.35 -9.23 17.27
N ALA A 139 -25.08 -9.01 16.93
CA ALA A 139 -24.07 -8.43 17.82
C ALA A 139 -23.24 -7.35 17.12
N ALA A 140 -22.84 -6.31 17.86
CA ALA A 140 -21.90 -5.30 17.38
C ALA A 140 -20.45 -5.82 17.38
N VAL A 141 -19.62 -5.32 16.46
CA VAL A 141 -18.15 -5.43 16.54
C VAL A 141 -17.64 -4.41 17.56
N LEU A 142 -16.80 -4.87 18.49
CA LEU A 142 -16.14 -4.01 19.49
C LEU A 142 -14.64 -3.84 19.23
N GLU A 143 -14.01 -4.78 18.54
CA GLU A 143 -12.58 -4.69 18.22
C GLU A 143 -12.26 -5.25 16.83
N VAL A 144 -11.30 -4.61 16.17
CA VAL A 144 -10.68 -5.10 14.93
C VAL A 144 -9.22 -5.44 15.21
N LYS A 145 -8.82 -6.68 14.91
CA LYS A 145 -7.40 -7.08 14.91
C LYS A 145 -6.77 -6.59 13.59
N ALA A 146 -5.87 -5.62 13.66
CA ALA A 146 -5.32 -4.98 12.46
C ALA A 146 -3.82 -4.64 12.52
N GLY A 147 -3.23 -4.49 11.34
CA GLY A 147 -1.91 -3.95 11.10
C GLY A 147 -1.95 -2.82 10.07
N SER A 148 -1.08 -1.82 10.22
CA SER A 148 -1.03 -0.64 9.35
C SER A 148 0.42 -0.34 8.96
N TYR A 149 0.92 0.86 9.22
CA TYR A 149 2.21 1.35 8.75
C TYR A 149 3.35 0.33 8.85
N SER A 150 4.05 0.15 7.72
CA SER A 150 5.27 -0.63 7.63
C SER A 150 6.03 -0.20 6.38
N CYS A 151 7.22 0.36 6.55
CA CYS A 151 8.08 0.76 5.44
C CYS A 151 8.67 -0.46 4.73
N ARG A 152 8.07 -0.86 3.61
CA ARG A 152 8.49 -2.00 2.77
C ARG A 152 7.96 -1.89 1.34
N GLY A 153 8.66 -2.52 0.39
CA GLY A 153 8.16 -2.72 -0.97
C GLY A 153 6.95 -3.65 -1.02
N ILE A 154 6.22 -3.63 -2.14
CA ILE A 154 5.16 -4.60 -2.40
C ILE A 154 5.72 -6.03 -2.29
N ARG A 155 4.96 -6.95 -1.68
CA ARG A 155 5.37 -8.34 -1.38
C ARG A 155 6.66 -8.45 -0.54
N GLY A 156 6.99 -7.42 0.23
CA GLY A 156 8.15 -7.43 1.14
C GLY A 156 9.50 -7.17 0.47
N GLY A 157 9.51 -6.81 -0.83
CA GLY A 157 10.74 -6.46 -1.54
C GLY A 157 11.40 -5.20 -0.96
N ARG A 158 12.74 -5.10 -1.11
CA ARG A 158 13.52 -3.91 -0.72
C ARG A 158 13.75 -2.92 -1.88
N SER A 159 13.38 -3.31 -3.10
CA SER A 159 13.50 -2.51 -4.33
C SER A 159 12.21 -2.58 -5.15
N GLY A 160 11.90 -1.51 -5.89
CA GLY A 160 10.68 -1.40 -6.70
C GLY A 160 9.57 -0.58 -6.06
N ARG A 161 8.33 -0.74 -6.54
CA ARG A 161 7.18 0.06 -6.09
C ARG A 161 6.87 -0.22 -4.61
N MET A 162 6.77 0.84 -3.82
CA MET A 162 6.46 0.75 -2.39
C MET A 162 5.02 0.31 -2.14
N SER A 163 4.81 -0.44 -1.06
CA SER A 163 3.47 -0.78 -0.59
C SER A 163 2.79 0.45 0.00
N GLU A 164 1.46 0.54 -0.09
CA GLU A 164 0.68 1.60 0.55
C GLU A 164 0.82 1.61 2.10
N HIS A 165 1.23 0.50 2.70
CA HIS A 165 1.65 0.47 4.12
C HIS A 165 2.81 1.42 4.42
N SER A 166 3.69 1.68 3.45
CA SER A 166 4.84 2.60 3.61
C SER A 166 4.41 4.06 3.76
N PHE A 167 3.15 4.36 3.49
CA PHE A 167 2.57 5.69 3.52
C PHE A 167 1.39 5.78 4.50
N GLY A 168 1.19 4.77 5.36
CA GLY A 168 0.02 4.68 6.25
C GLY A 168 -1.31 4.66 5.49
N ASN A 169 -1.29 4.35 4.19
CA ASN A 169 -2.42 4.41 3.29
C ASN A 169 -3.04 3.02 3.04
N ALA A 170 -2.78 2.08 3.94
CA ALA A 170 -3.28 0.71 3.92
C ALA A 170 -3.55 0.17 5.33
N LEU A 171 -4.49 -0.76 5.42
CA LEU A 171 -4.88 -1.48 6.61
C LEU A 171 -5.04 -2.98 6.30
N ASP A 172 -4.32 -3.81 7.04
CA ASP A 172 -4.48 -5.27 7.03
C ASP A 172 -5.38 -5.66 8.20
N VAL A 173 -6.56 -6.21 7.92
CA VAL A 173 -7.53 -6.68 8.92
C VAL A 173 -7.47 -8.20 9.01
N PHE A 174 -7.34 -8.73 10.24
CA PHE A 174 -7.16 -10.16 10.50
C PHE A 174 -8.38 -10.82 11.15
N ALA A 175 -9.07 -10.08 12.02
CA ALA A 175 -10.22 -10.60 12.76
C ALA A 175 -11.10 -9.49 13.34
N PHE A 176 -12.32 -9.86 13.72
CA PHE A 176 -13.30 -9.00 14.39
C PHE A 176 -13.72 -9.66 15.71
N VAL A 177 -13.75 -8.89 16.80
CA VAL A 177 -14.26 -9.34 18.09
C VAL A 177 -15.64 -8.73 18.30
N LEU A 178 -16.64 -9.57 18.53
CA LEU A 178 -18.02 -9.18 18.74
C LEU A 178 -18.30 -8.90 20.22
N SER A 179 -19.36 -8.14 20.46
CA SER A 179 -19.91 -7.86 21.81
C SER A 179 -20.40 -9.11 22.54
N SER A 180 -20.65 -10.20 21.83
CA SER A 180 -20.92 -11.52 22.41
C SER A 180 -19.67 -12.24 22.94
N GLY A 181 -18.48 -11.69 22.70
CA GLY A 181 -17.18 -12.34 22.96
C GLY A 181 -16.71 -13.27 21.83
N HIS A 182 -17.56 -13.56 20.85
CA HIS A 182 -17.19 -14.36 19.68
C HIS A 182 -16.17 -13.61 18.80
N THR A 183 -15.17 -14.33 18.29
CA THR A 183 -14.12 -13.75 17.43
C THR A 183 -14.17 -14.37 16.03
N VAL A 184 -14.41 -13.52 15.03
CA VAL A 184 -14.42 -13.91 13.62
C VAL A 184 -13.03 -13.70 13.01
N VAL A 185 -12.28 -14.78 12.80
CA VAL A 185 -10.92 -14.75 12.22
C VAL A 185 -10.96 -15.03 10.72
N ILE A 186 -10.37 -14.15 9.90
CA ILE A 186 -10.41 -14.27 8.43
C ILE A 186 -9.79 -15.59 7.95
N ARG A 187 -8.58 -15.91 8.40
CA ARG A 187 -7.89 -17.15 8.04
C ARG A 187 -8.72 -18.41 8.31
N GLN A 188 -9.45 -18.43 9.42
CA GLN A 188 -10.16 -19.62 9.89
C GLN A 188 -11.55 -19.73 9.26
N HIS A 189 -12.23 -18.59 9.10
CA HIS A 189 -13.67 -18.56 8.79
C HIS A 189 -13.98 -18.10 7.36
N TRP A 190 -12.98 -17.89 6.50
CA TRP A 190 -13.22 -17.49 5.11
C TRP A 190 -13.97 -18.53 4.28
N ARG A 191 -13.69 -19.82 4.51
CA ARG A 191 -14.25 -20.95 3.75
C ARG A 191 -15.50 -21.53 4.45
N GLY A 192 -16.28 -22.28 3.69
CA GLY A 192 -17.50 -22.94 4.18
C GLY A 192 -18.77 -22.10 4.00
N GLU A 193 -19.83 -22.52 4.66
CA GLU A 193 -21.18 -21.93 4.60
C GLU A 193 -21.68 -21.60 6.01
N THR A 194 -20.82 -20.97 6.81
CA THR A 194 -21.14 -20.52 8.17
C THR A 194 -21.53 -19.04 8.21
N ALA A 195 -22.12 -18.58 9.32
CA ALA A 195 -22.44 -17.17 9.53
C ALA A 195 -21.19 -16.28 9.45
N GLU A 196 -20.05 -16.77 9.96
CA GLU A 196 -18.76 -16.11 9.85
C GLU A 196 -18.29 -15.96 8.41
N SER A 197 -18.41 -17.02 7.61
CA SER A 197 -18.04 -16.96 6.20
C SER A 197 -18.94 -15.99 5.42
N GLY A 198 -20.24 -15.96 5.74
CA GLY A 198 -21.21 -15.03 5.16
C GLY A 198 -20.89 -13.58 5.51
N PHE A 199 -20.69 -13.29 6.80
CA PHE A 199 -20.26 -11.98 7.29
C PHE A 199 -18.97 -11.50 6.62
N LEU A 200 -17.93 -12.34 6.61
CA LEU A 200 -16.62 -11.99 6.04
C LEU A 200 -16.72 -11.70 4.54
N ARG A 201 -17.47 -12.51 3.78
CA ARG A 201 -17.66 -12.29 2.34
C ARG A 201 -18.44 -11.02 2.06
N GLU A 202 -19.49 -10.75 2.83
CA GLU A 202 -20.30 -9.54 2.67
C GLU A 202 -19.45 -8.27 2.89
N ILE A 203 -18.75 -8.18 4.03
CA ILE A 203 -17.96 -6.99 4.35
C ILE A 203 -16.78 -6.82 3.41
N PHE A 204 -16.21 -7.93 2.90
CA PHE A 204 -15.13 -7.92 1.92
C PHE A 204 -15.60 -7.38 0.57
N VAL A 205 -16.73 -7.88 0.05
CA VAL A 205 -17.29 -7.39 -1.21
C VAL A 205 -17.63 -5.90 -1.11
N ARG A 206 -18.30 -5.50 -0.02
CA ARG A 206 -18.72 -4.10 0.19
C ARG A 206 -17.58 -3.17 0.61
N ALA A 207 -16.41 -3.68 0.97
CA ALA A 207 -15.22 -2.85 1.18
C ALA A 207 -14.84 -2.08 -0.10
N CYS A 208 -15.14 -2.63 -1.28
CA CYS A 208 -14.91 -1.98 -2.56
C CYS A 208 -15.61 -0.64 -2.75
N ASP A 209 -16.70 -0.39 -2.03
CA ASP A 209 -17.41 0.88 -2.06
C ASP A 209 -16.57 2.01 -1.45
N HIS A 210 -15.60 1.65 -0.59
CA HIS A 210 -14.80 2.57 0.22
C HIS A 210 -13.33 2.62 -0.20
N PHE A 211 -12.75 1.49 -0.60
CA PHE A 211 -11.31 1.37 -0.89
C PHE A 211 -11.02 1.25 -2.39
N THR A 212 -9.83 1.65 -2.82
CA THR A 212 -9.42 1.50 -4.23
C THR A 212 -8.73 0.16 -4.47
N THR A 213 -8.19 -0.47 -3.42
CA THR A 213 -7.69 -1.85 -3.45
C THR A 213 -8.29 -2.66 -2.32
N VAL A 214 -8.80 -3.85 -2.66
CA VAL A 214 -9.30 -4.83 -1.70
C VAL A 214 -8.76 -6.19 -2.09
N LEU A 215 -7.86 -6.75 -1.29
CA LEU A 215 -7.30 -8.09 -1.47
C LEU A 215 -7.58 -8.94 -0.25
N GLY A 216 -7.80 -10.23 -0.44
CA GLY A 216 -8.14 -11.16 0.63
C GLY A 216 -7.89 -12.59 0.20
N PRO A 217 -8.37 -13.58 0.99
CA PRO A 217 -8.03 -14.96 0.71
C PRO A 217 -8.56 -15.41 -0.66
N GLY A 218 -7.64 -15.92 -1.49
CA GLY A 218 -7.90 -16.27 -2.88
C GLY A 218 -7.41 -15.25 -3.91
N ALA A 219 -6.98 -14.05 -3.50
CA ALA A 219 -6.36 -13.09 -4.41
C ALA A 219 -4.93 -13.50 -4.80
N ASP A 220 -4.09 -13.81 -3.81
CA ASP A 220 -2.75 -14.38 -3.98
C ASP A 220 -2.26 -15.03 -2.65
N PRO A 221 -1.09 -15.70 -2.62
CA PRO A 221 -0.57 -16.34 -1.40
C PRO A 221 -0.21 -15.40 -0.25
N PHE A 222 -0.10 -14.09 -0.47
CA PHE A 222 0.26 -13.13 0.58
C PHE A 222 -0.96 -12.63 1.36
N HIS A 223 -2.17 -12.82 0.83
CA HIS A 223 -3.42 -12.33 1.43
C HIS A 223 -4.34 -13.46 1.89
N TYR A 224 -3.80 -14.65 2.15
CA TYR A 224 -4.59 -15.84 2.49
C TYR A 224 -5.20 -15.79 3.91
N ASP A 225 -4.71 -14.92 4.78
CA ASP A 225 -5.07 -14.86 6.21
C ASP A 225 -5.61 -13.51 6.69
N HIS A 226 -5.73 -12.52 5.80
CA HIS A 226 -6.21 -11.18 6.13
C HIS A 226 -6.86 -10.48 4.94
N PHE A 227 -7.55 -9.38 5.20
CA PHE A 227 -7.99 -8.43 4.18
C PHE A 227 -7.03 -7.26 4.13
N HIS A 228 -6.46 -7.00 2.95
CA HIS A 228 -5.66 -5.81 2.67
C HIS A 228 -6.53 -4.76 1.98
N LEU A 229 -6.64 -3.60 2.63
CA LEU A 229 -7.49 -2.48 2.23
C LEU A 229 -6.62 -1.24 2.04
N ASP A 230 -6.59 -0.66 0.84
CA ASP A 230 -5.80 0.55 0.57
C ASP A 230 -6.52 1.57 -0.31
N LEU A 231 -5.96 2.79 -0.31
CA LEU A 231 -6.38 3.91 -1.16
C LEU A 231 -5.30 4.23 -2.22
N ALA A 232 -4.67 3.21 -2.78
CA ALA A 232 -3.65 3.36 -3.83
C ALA A 232 -4.19 4.16 -5.02
N ARG A 233 -3.30 4.99 -5.57
CA ARG A 233 -3.48 5.62 -6.88
C ARG A 233 -2.96 4.71 -7.97
N HIS A 234 -3.86 4.06 -8.70
CA HIS A 234 -3.48 3.09 -9.75
C HIS A 234 -3.18 3.73 -11.11
N ASP A 235 -3.65 4.95 -11.35
CA ASP A 235 -3.39 5.74 -12.56
C ASP A 235 -3.46 7.25 -12.25
N PRO A 236 -2.87 8.12 -13.10
CA PRO A 236 -2.86 9.57 -12.84
C PRO A 236 -4.23 10.24 -12.77
N ARG A 237 -5.28 9.64 -13.34
CA ARG A 237 -6.66 10.16 -13.36
C ARG A 237 -7.53 9.62 -12.22
N TRP A 238 -7.00 8.74 -11.36
CA TRP A 238 -7.72 8.17 -10.21
C TRP A 238 -8.95 7.32 -10.57
N THR A 239 -9.00 6.74 -11.77
CA THR A 239 -10.19 6.00 -12.23
C THR A 239 -10.06 4.50 -12.05
N ARG A 240 -8.84 3.98 -12.06
CA ARG A 240 -8.58 2.54 -11.93
C ARG A 240 -8.64 2.11 -10.47
N ARG A 241 -9.33 1.00 -10.21
CA ARG A 241 -9.40 0.32 -8.91
C ARG A 241 -8.92 -1.13 -9.04
N VAL A 242 -8.33 -1.67 -7.97
CA VAL A 242 -8.00 -3.09 -7.79
C VAL A 242 -8.98 -3.68 -6.79
N CYS A 243 -10.22 -3.73 -7.24
CA CYS A 243 -11.33 -4.30 -6.51
C CYS A 243 -11.97 -5.32 -7.47
N ARG A 244 -11.93 -6.61 -7.12
CA ARG A 244 -12.52 -7.71 -7.90
C ARG A 244 -13.39 -8.62 -7.03
N PRO A 245 -14.44 -8.09 -6.39
CA PRO A 245 -15.37 -8.94 -5.69
C PRO A 245 -16.06 -9.83 -6.73
N ARG A 246 -16.22 -11.11 -6.43
CA ARG A 246 -17.05 -12.03 -7.21
C ARG A 246 -18.33 -12.29 -6.42
N PRO A 247 -19.39 -11.49 -6.64
CA PRO A 247 -20.62 -11.58 -5.84
C PRO A 247 -21.28 -12.97 -5.95
N GLU A 248 -21.04 -13.71 -7.05
CA GLU A 248 -21.65 -15.02 -7.29
C GLU A 248 -21.21 -16.10 -6.28
N THR A 249 -20.13 -15.88 -5.53
CA THR A 249 -19.68 -16.78 -4.44
C THR A 249 -20.23 -16.40 -3.07
N VAL A 250 -20.89 -15.26 -2.97
CA VAL A 250 -21.62 -14.84 -1.78
C VAL A 250 -23.07 -15.23 -2.04
N GLN A 251 -23.41 -16.51 -1.84
CA GLN A 251 -24.76 -16.79 -1.35
C GLN A 251 -24.85 -16.03 -0.04
N MET A 252 -25.39 -14.80 -0.12
CA MET A 252 -25.94 -14.12 1.02
C MET A 252 -27.05 -15.04 1.49
N LEU A 253 -26.70 -15.99 2.37
CA LEU A 253 -27.69 -16.72 3.14
C LEU A 253 -28.56 -15.63 3.72
N GLN A 254 -29.77 -15.50 3.17
CA GLN A 254 -30.75 -14.65 3.81
C GLN A 254 -30.85 -15.16 5.25
N PRO A 255 -30.74 -14.29 6.26
CA PRO A 255 -30.96 -14.74 7.62
C PRO A 255 -32.31 -15.45 7.60
N SER A 256 -32.33 -16.72 8.01
CA SER A 256 -33.55 -17.49 8.09
C SER A 256 -34.54 -16.66 8.89
N SER A 257 -35.59 -16.19 8.23
CA SER A 257 -36.71 -15.53 8.90
C SER A 257 -37.07 -16.40 10.10
N PRO A 258 -37.09 -15.87 11.33
CA PRO A 258 -37.60 -16.64 12.45
C PRO A 258 -39.03 -17.02 12.08
N GLY A 259 -39.31 -18.33 12.06
CA GLY A 259 -40.62 -18.88 11.73
C GLY A 259 -41.68 -18.26 12.62
N GLY A 260 -42.31 -17.19 12.14
CA GLY A 260 -43.43 -16.52 12.74
C GLY A 260 -44.69 -16.94 12.02
N ALA A 261 -45.13 -18.17 12.26
CA ALA A 261 -46.53 -18.52 12.06
C ALA A 261 -47.37 -17.78 13.13
N PHE A 262 -47.55 -16.47 12.95
CA PHE A 262 -48.63 -15.73 13.58
C PHE A 262 -49.75 -15.62 12.56
N GLY A 263 -50.59 -16.66 12.55
CA GLY A 263 -51.86 -16.65 11.84
C GLY A 263 -52.78 -15.61 12.46
N TRP A 264 -52.85 -14.43 11.86
CA TRP A 264 -53.99 -13.56 12.03
C TRP A 264 -55.14 -14.14 11.19
N GLY A 265 -55.97 -14.96 11.84
CA GLY A 265 -57.27 -15.35 11.32
C GLY A 265 -58.15 -14.11 11.17
N MET A 266 -58.11 -13.48 9.99
CA MET A 266 -59.15 -12.54 9.58
C MET A 266 -60.31 -13.36 9.00
N SER A 267 -61.25 -13.72 9.86
CA SER A 267 -62.59 -14.15 9.45
C SER A 267 -63.27 -13.00 8.70
N GLN A 268 -63.47 -13.17 7.39
CA GLN A 268 -64.30 -12.30 6.57
C GLN A 268 -65.77 -12.43 6.98
N PRO A 269 -66.52 -11.32 7.15
CA PRO A 269 -67.96 -11.40 7.33
C PRO A 269 -68.66 -11.68 5.99
N ARG A 270 -69.52 -12.70 5.97
CA ARG A 270 -70.47 -12.98 4.88
C ARG A 270 -71.34 -11.76 4.65
N MET A 271 -71.32 -11.21 3.45
CA MET A 271 -72.38 -10.30 2.98
C MET A 271 -73.68 -11.10 2.83
N LEU A 272 -74.68 -10.74 3.63
CA LEU A 272 -76.06 -11.16 3.44
C LEU A 272 -76.69 -10.27 2.36
N THR A 273 -77.27 -10.92 1.36
CA THR A 273 -78.13 -10.34 0.34
C THR A 273 -79.41 -9.76 0.94
N ARG A 274 -79.79 -8.58 0.47
CA ARG A 274 -81.18 -8.14 0.30
C ARG A 274 -81.29 -7.29 -0.96
#